data_AF-A0A4U0RGK8-F1
#
_entry.id   AF-A0A4U0RGK8-F1
#
_cell.length_a   1.000
_cell.length_b   1.000
_cell.length_c   1.000
_cell.angle_alpha   90.00
_cell.angle_beta   90.00
_cell.angle_gamma   90.00
#
_symmetry.space_group_name_H-M   'P 1'
#
loop_
_entity.id
_entity.type
_entity.pdbx_description
1 polymer ?
#
loop_
_entity_poly.entity_id
_entity_poly.type
_entity_poly.pdbx_seq_one_letter_code
_entity_poly.pdbx_strand_id
1 'polypeptide(L)'
;MRPPTRSFRMRWRASAGSARAATSPPQPALKRDEQTKKELTMLPHNAVVVVADGHSATIFRNIAKHGLELTETEKVTPDSLTSGPTAQLDEISPRDEEEASFALQLTRHLNAMVLKNRLEDIAIIADPSTLGVMRKHYHKELQLRLRKEIAKTLTNSDIQAIQNSLL
;
A
#
# COMPACT_ATOMS: atom_id res chain seq x y z
N MET A 1 29.61 -57.93 -21.86
CA MET A 1 28.23 -58.04 -22.40
C MET A 1 27.41 -56.83 -21.98
N ARG A 2 27.12 -55.94 -22.93
CA ARG A 2 26.04 -54.93 -22.93
C ARG A 2 25.53 -54.84 -24.39
N PRO A 3 24.23 -54.67 -24.63
CA PRO A 3 23.64 -54.71 -25.98
C PRO A 3 23.81 -53.38 -26.74
N PRO A 4 23.67 -53.40 -28.07
CA PRO A 4 23.71 -52.22 -28.94
C PRO A 4 22.30 -51.68 -29.29
N THR A 5 22.28 -50.67 -30.17
CA THR A 5 21.18 -50.16 -31.02
C THR A 5 20.14 -49.21 -30.41
N ARG A 6 19.63 -48.19 -31.11
CA ARG A 6 19.99 -47.41 -32.33
C ARG A 6 18.94 -46.30 -32.37
N SER A 7 19.32 -45.09 -32.73
CA SER A 7 18.79 -44.34 -33.90
C SER A 7 19.13 -42.86 -33.78
N PHE A 8 19.88 -42.31 -34.74
CA PHE A 8 19.37 -41.73 -35.99
C PHE A 8 18.50 -40.49 -35.68
N ARG A 9 18.80 -39.27 -36.13
CA ARG A 9 19.39 -38.87 -37.40
C ARG A 9 19.76 -37.38 -37.34
N MET A 10 20.87 -37.05 -37.98
CA MET A 10 21.30 -35.68 -38.31
C MET A 10 20.26 -34.94 -39.15
N ARG A 11 20.28 -33.61 -39.10
CA ARG A 11 20.77 -32.79 -40.22
C ARG A 11 20.42 -31.32 -40.04
N TRP A 12 21.43 -30.48 -39.85
CA TRP A 12 21.40 -29.10 -40.38
C TRP A 12 22.74 -28.79 -41.05
N ARG A 13 22.64 -28.30 -42.29
CA ARG A 13 23.74 -27.90 -43.17
C ARG A 13 24.29 -26.54 -42.72
N ALA A 14 25.61 -26.42 -42.72
CA ALA A 14 26.28 -25.13 -42.76
C ALA A 14 26.40 -24.66 -44.21
N SER A 15 26.07 -23.39 -44.47
CA SER A 15 26.51 -22.65 -45.65
C SER A 15 27.16 -21.35 -45.17
N ALA A 16 28.38 -21.11 -45.65
CA ALA A 16 29.22 -19.96 -45.35
C ALA A 16 28.75 -18.70 -46.10
N GLY A 17 28.84 -17.55 -45.43
CA GLY A 17 28.61 -16.23 -46.01
C GLY A 17 29.23 -15.16 -45.09
N SER A 18 30.27 -14.51 -45.60
CA SER A 18 31.09 -13.49 -44.92
C SER A 18 30.32 -12.17 -44.76
N ALA A 19 30.25 -11.62 -43.54
CA ALA A 19 30.04 -10.19 -43.29
C ALA A 19 30.35 -9.83 -41.83
N ARG A 20 31.16 -8.77 -41.65
CA ARG A 20 31.41 -8.08 -40.38
C ARG A 20 30.11 -7.49 -39.84
N ALA A 21 29.76 -7.77 -38.59
CA ALA A 21 29.11 -6.84 -37.68
C ALA A 21 29.04 -7.50 -36.30
N ALA A 22 29.61 -6.85 -35.29
CA ALA A 22 29.32 -7.18 -33.90
C ALA A 22 27.83 -6.93 -33.66
N THR A 23 27.05 -7.99 -33.54
CA THR A 23 25.69 -7.90 -32.99
C THR A 23 25.73 -8.58 -31.64
N SER A 24 26.01 -7.77 -30.61
CA SER A 24 25.71 -8.13 -29.23
C SER A 24 24.26 -8.62 -29.16
N PRO A 25 23.95 -9.69 -28.40
CA PRO A 25 22.56 -10.04 -28.13
C PRO A 25 21.85 -8.84 -27.50
N PRO A 26 20.57 -8.60 -27.80
CA PRO A 26 19.80 -7.58 -27.11
C PRO A 26 19.84 -7.88 -25.62
N GLN A 27 20.40 -6.96 -24.83
CA GLN A 27 20.44 -7.10 -23.38
C GLN A 27 18.99 -7.17 -22.86
N PRO A 28 18.66 -8.10 -21.94
CA PRO A 28 17.33 -8.21 -21.39
C PRO A 28 17.00 -6.95 -20.59
N ALA A 29 15.90 -6.28 -20.94
CA ALA A 29 15.39 -5.06 -20.33
C ALA A 29 14.81 -5.26 -18.92
N LEU A 30 15.41 -6.12 -18.08
CA LEU A 30 14.83 -6.58 -16.81
C LEU A 30 15.24 -5.75 -15.59
N LYS A 31 16.05 -4.69 -15.73
CA LYS A 31 16.47 -3.86 -14.58
C LYS A 31 15.51 -2.71 -14.25
N ARG A 32 14.65 -2.28 -15.19
CA ARG A 32 13.73 -1.15 -14.96
C ARG A 32 12.51 -1.56 -14.13
N ASP A 33 11.92 -2.72 -14.41
CA ASP A 33 10.72 -3.18 -13.71
C ASP A 33 10.96 -3.48 -12.22
N GLU A 34 12.13 -4.00 -11.86
CA GLU A 34 12.48 -4.32 -10.48
C GLU A 34 12.83 -3.07 -9.65
N GLN A 35 13.45 -2.07 -10.28
CA GLN A 35 13.79 -0.81 -9.64
C GLN A 35 12.55 0.07 -9.43
N THR A 36 11.62 0.10 -10.39
CA THR A 36 10.30 0.73 -10.22
C THR A 36 9.49 0.03 -9.12
N LYS A 37 9.52 -1.31 -9.03
CA LYS A 37 8.85 -2.05 -7.94
C LYS A 37 9.45 -1.79 -6.54
N LYS A 38 10.77 -1.60 -6.45
CA LYS A 38 11.46 -1.37 -5.18
C LYS A 38 11.29 0.07 -4.68
N GLU A 39 11.21 1.06 -5.59
CA GLU A 39 10.76 2.42 -5.25
C GLU A 39 9.27 2.48 -4.91
N LEU A 40 8.43 1.64 -5.52
CA LEU A 40 7.01 1.45 -5.14
C LEU A 40 6.82 0.80 -3.75
N THR A 41 7.88 0.28 -3.13
CA THR A 41 7.79 -0.36 -1.80
C THR A 41 7.97 0.65 -0.66
N MET A 42 8.61 1.79 -0.91
CA MET A 42 8.79 2.83 0.10
C MET A 42 7.65 3.85 0.00
N LEU A 43 7.08 4.22 1.15
CA LEU A 43 6.18 5.37 1.20
C LEU A 43 6.95 6.62 0.76
N PRO A 44 6.45 7.37 -0.24
CA PRO A 44 7.16 8.53 -0.73
C PRO A 44 7.27 9.61 0.35
N HIS A 45 8.17 10.57 0.13
CA HIS A 45 8.19 11.79 0.91
C HIS A 45 6.80 12.41 0.88
N ASN A 46 6.39 13.01 2.00
CA ASN A 46 5.09 13.65 2.16
C ASN A 46 3.89 12.70 2.27
N ALA A 47 4.10 11.38 2.17
CA ALA A 47 3.03 10.41 2.31
C ALA A 47 2.41 10.49 3.72
N VAL A 48 1.09 10.33 3.78
CA VAL A 48 0.34 10.34 5.03
C VAL A 48 0.08 8.91 5.48
N VAL A 49 0.36 8.63 6.74
CA VAL A 49 0.08 7.34 7.37
C VAL A 49 -0.98 7.56 8.43
N VAL A 50 -2.12 6.89 8.30
CA VAL A 50 -3.20 6.94 9.27
C VAL A 50 -3.16 5.65 10.07
N VAL A 51 -3.02 5.77 11.39
CA VAL A 51 -3.09 4.64 12.32
C VAL A 51 -4.37 4.77 13.14
N ALA A 52 -5.31 3.85 12.99
CA ALA A 52 -6.60 3.91 13.67
C ALA A 52 -6.92 2.61 14.43
N ASP A 53 -7.64 2.72 15.54
CA ASP A 53 -8.17 1.57 16.28
C ASP A 53 -9.49 2.00 16.88
N GLY A 54 -10.61 1.73 16.18
CA GLY A 54 -12.04 1.91 16.54
C GLY A 54 -12.50 3.24 17.17
N HIS A 55 -11.73 3.82 18.07
CA HIS A 55 -12.01 4.94 18.97
C HIS A 55 -11.11 6.15 18.71
N SER A 56 -9.93 5.95 18.11
CA SER A 56 -9.00 7.03 17.83
C SER A 56 -8.17 6.74 16.59
N ALA A 57 -7.70 7.81 15.96
CA ALA A 57 -6.76 7.73 14.87
C ALA A 57 -5.65 8.76 15.03
N THR A 58 -4.45 8.39 14.65
CA THR A 58 -3.29 9.29 14.62
C THR A 58 -2.79 9.36 13.19
N ILE A 59 -2.62 10.59 12.71
CA ILE A 59 -2.13 10.89 11.38
C ILE A 59 -0.65 11.25 11.49
N PHE A 60 0.17 10.48 10.80
CA PHE A 60 1.59 10.72 10.64
C PHE A 60 1.89 11.16 9.22
N ARG A 61 2.99 11.89 9.06
CA ARG A 61 3.50 12.31 7.75
C ARG A 61 4.95 11.84 7.59
N ASN A 62 5.25 11.25 6.44
CA ASN A 62 6.61 10.90 6.09
C ASN A 62 7.39 12.17 5.71
N ILE A 63 8.32 12.59 6.55
CA ILE A 63 9.18 13.75 6.29
C ILE A 63 10.53 13.37 5.69
N ALA A 64 10.88 12.08 5.68
CA ALA A 64 12.12 11.62 5.06
C ALA A 64 12.08 11.81 3.54
N LYS A 65 13.20 12.26 2.95
CA LYS A 65 13.40 12.28 1.49
C LYS A 65 13.77 10.91 0.94
N HIS A 66 14.47 10.11 1.76
CA HIS A 66 14.85 8.74 1.48
C HIS A 66 14.61 7.91 2.75
N GLY A 67 13.84 6.82 2.63
CA GLY A 67 13.42 6.03 3.78
C GLY A 67 12.12 6.52 4.39
N LEU A 68 11.93 6.24 5.68
CA LEU A 68 10.64 6.37 6.34
C LEU A 68 10.82 7.02 7.71
N GLU A 69 10.52 8.31 7.82
CA GLU A 69 10.57 9.09 9.05
C GLU A 69 9.19 9.69 9.30
N LEU A 70 8.47 9.13 10.27
CA LEU A 70 7.10 9.52 10.56
C LEU A 70 7.08 10.56 11.66
N THR A 71 6.44 11.69 11.39
CA THR A 71 6.12 12.70 12.40
C THR A 71 4.61 12.73 12.61
N GLU A 72 4.19 12.62 13.87
CA GLU A 72 2.78 12.81 14.25
C GLU A 72 2.37 14.24 13.89
N THR A 73 1.35 14.36 13.06
CA THR A 73 0.83 15.65 12.60
C THR A 73 -0.47 16.01 13.31
N GLU A 74 -1.36 15.04 13.46
CA GLU A 74 -2.68 15.26 14.02
C GLU A 74 -3.20 14.00 14.72
N LYS A 75 -3.89 14.18 15.84
CA LYS A 75 -4.62 13.12 16.51
C LYS A 75 -6.12 13.38 16.36
N VAL A 76 -6.80 12.42 15.76
CA VAL A 76 -8.22 12.43 15.45
C VAL A 76 -8.97 11.58 16.48
N THR A 77 -9.88 12.21 17.19
CA THR A 77 -10.81 11.58 18.12
C THR A 77 -12.24 11.76 17.62
N PRO A 78 -13.22 10.98 18.11
CA PRO A 78 -14.63 11.15 17.74
C PRO A 78 -15.11 12.59 17.93
N ASP A 79 -14.65 13.26 18.99
CA ASP A 79 -14.96 14.67 19.27
C ASP A 79 -14.39 15.63 18.20
N SER A 80 -13.22 15.32 17.63
CA SER A 80 -12.65 16.09 16.51
C SER A 80 -13.44 15.92 15.21
N LEU A 81 -14.08 14.75 15.01
CA LEU A 81 -14.87 14.44 13.82
C LEU A 81 -16.35 14.82 13.91
N THR A 82 -16.89 15.00 15.13
CA THR A 82 -18.31 15.25 15.40
C THR A 82 -18.84 16.61 14.90
N SER A 83 -18.00 17.43 14.28
CA SER A 83 -18.46 18.64 13.57
C SER A 83 -19.23 18.34 12.27
N GLY A 84 -19.54 17.07 11.98
CA GLY A 84 -20.35 16.62 10.84
C GLY A 84 -21.46 15.62 11.25
N PRO A 85 -22.47 15.42 10.39
CA PRO A 85 -23.65 14.61 10.72
C PRO A 85 -23.29 13.14 10.94
N THR A 86 -23.65 12.62 12.12
CA THR A 86 -23.48 11.21 12.51
C THR A 86 -24.40 10.32 11.67
N ALA A 87 -23.85 9.23 11.14
CA ALA A 87 -24.61 8.20 10.45
C ALA A 87 -24.87 7.06 11.43
N GLN A 88 -26.13 6.74 11.67
CA GLN A 88 -26.57 5.64 12.53
C GLN A 88 -26.38 4.32 11.77
N LEU A 89 -25.72 3.32 12.37
CA LEU A 89 -25.57 1.97 11.82
C LEU A 89 -26.45 1.03 12.66
N ASP A 90 -27.34 0.28 12.02
CA ASP A 90 -28.21 -0.69 12.68
C ASP A 90 -27.50 -2.03 12.98
N GLU A 91 -27.82 -2.60 14.15
CA GLU A 91 -27.54 -3.97 14.63
C GLU A 91 -26.08 -4.32 14.98
N ILE A 92 -25.50 -3.59 15.94
CA ILE A 92 -24.24 -3.95 16.62
C ILE A 92 -24.37 -3.62 18.12
N SER A 93 -23.52 -4.16 19.01
CA SER A 93 -23.53 -3.72 20.42
C SER A 93 -23.21 -2.23 20.49
N PRO A 94 -23.66 -1.46 21.51
CA PRO A 94 -23.46 0.00 21.55
C PRO A 94 -21.99 0.41 21.36
N ARG A 95 -21.06 -0.36 21.92
CA ARG A 95 -19.62 -0.15 21.71
C ARG A 95 -19.17 -0.40 20.27
N ASP A 96 -19.63 -1.50 19.66
CA ASP A 96 -19.29 -1.84 18.29
C ASP A 96 -19.92 -0.83 17.29
N GLU A 97 -21.10 -0.28 17.61
CA GLU A 97 -21.75 0.81 16.88
C GLU A 97 -20.92 2.10 16.93
N GLU A 98 -20.42 2.47 18.11
CA GLU A 98 -19.55 3.63 18.30
C GLU A 98 -18.24 3.49 17.50
N GLU A 99 -17.60 2.31 17.56
CA GLU A 99 -16.37 2.01 16.83
C GLU A 99 -16.58 2.05 15.31
N ALA A 100 -17.67 1.45 14.82
CA ALA A 100 -18.02 1.48 13.40
C ALA A 100 -18.39 2.89 12.92
N SER A 101 -19.09 3.67 13.74
CA SER A 101 -19.42 5.07 13.47
C SER A 101 -18.17 5.93 13.35
N PHE A 102 -17.20 5.77 14.24
CA PHE A 102 -15.92 6.47 14.16
C PHE A 102 -15.15 6.09 12.90
N ALA A 103 -15.05 4.79 12.58
CA ALA A 103 -14.39 4.31 11.36
C ALA A 103 -15.01 4.92 10.09
N LEU A 104 -16.35 5.02 10.05
CA LEU A 104 -17.09 5.66 8.97
C LEU A 104 -16.78 7.16 8.88
N GLN A 105 -16.85 7.88 10.00
CA GLN A 105 -16.56 9.31 10.05
C GLN A 105 -15.11 9.61 9.62
N LEU A 106 -14.14 8.83 10.11
CA LEU A 106 -12.74 8.93 9.71
C LEU A 106 -12.59 8.70 8.21
N THR A 107 -13.23 7.67 7.66
CA THR A 107 -13.20 7.39 6.23
C THR A 107 -13.76 8.54 5.40
N ARG A 108 -14.87 9.15 5.83
CA ARG A 108 -15.45 10.32 5.17
C ARG A 108 -14.51 11.53 5.22
N HIS A 109 -13.85 11.74 6.36
CA HIS A 109 -12.86 12.79 6.51
C HIS A 109 -11.66 12.58 5.56
N LEU A 110 -11.10 11.38 5.50
CA LEU A 110 -10.01 11.03 4.58
C LEU A 110 -10.42 11.19 3.11
N ASN A 111 -11.61 10.70 2.74
CA ASN A 111 -12.16 10.89 1.40
C ASN A 111 -12.23 12.38 1.04
N ALA A 112 -12.73 13.23 1.94
CA ALA A 112 -12.81 14.67 1.72
C ALA A 112 -11.43 15.33 1.58
N MET A 113 -10.41 14.87 2.33
CA MET A 113 -9.04 15.36 2.20
C MET A 113 -8.42 14.97 0.85
N VAL A 114 -8.61 13.72 0.40
CA VAL A 114 -8.12 13.27 -0.91
C VAL A 114 -8.78 14.06 -2.04
N LEU A 115 -10.09 14.29 -1.96
CA LEU A 115 -10.84 15.08 -2.95
C LEU A 115 -10.40 16.55 -3.02
N LYS A 116 -9.86 17.10 -1.93
CA LYS A 116 -9.26 18.45 -1.90
C LYS A 116 -7.81 18.47 -2.40
N ASN A 117 -7.31 17.38 -2.99
CA ASN A 117 -5.92 17.18 -3.38
C ASN A 117 -4.93 17.44 -2.23
N ARG A 118 -5.33 17.21 -0.97
CA ARG A 118 -4.44 17.37 0.20
C ARG A 118 -3.62 16.11 0.48
N LEU A 119 -4.03 14.96 -0.08
CA LEU A 119 -3.42 13.65 0.14
C LEU A 119 -3.03 13.02 -1.21
N GLU A 120 -1.73 12.92 -1.47
CA GLU A 120 -1.18 12.33 -2.69
C GLU A 120 -0.86 10.85 -2.52
N ASP A 121 -0.35 10.47 -1.36
CA ASP A 121 -0.05 9.09 -1.03
C ASP A 121 -0.49 8.83 0.40
N ILE A 122 -1.32 7.80 0.58
CA ILE A 122 -1.85 7.42 1.89
C ILE A 122 -1.53 5.96 2.20
N ALA A 123 -1.15 5.69 3.45
CA ALA A 123 -1.17 4.36 4.03
C ALA A 123 -2.14 4.32 5.21
N ILE A 124 -2.88 3.24 5.34
CA ILE A 124 -3.85 3.05 6.43
C ILE A 124 -3.46 1.81 7.22
N ILE A 125 -3.32 1.97 8.52
CA ILE A 125 -3.08 0.90 9.47
C ILE A 125 -4.23 0.92 10.45
N ALA A 126 -5.02 -0.13 10.49
CA ALA A 126 -6.07 -0.24 11.49
C ALA A 126 -6.36 -1.69 11.82
N ASP A 127 -7.11 -1.93 12.90
CA ASP A 127 -7.59 -3.26 13.21
C ASP A 127 -8.48 -3.84 12.06
N PRO A 128 -8.57 -5.17 11.92
CA PRO A 128 -9.31 -5.80 10.83
C PRO A 128 -10.79 -5.38 10.76
N SER A 129 -11.42 -5.12 11.91
CA SER A 129 -12.83 -4.73 11.98
C SER A 129 -13.03 -3.30 11.45
N THR A 130 -12.22 -2.35 11.93
CA THR A 130 -12.19 -0.96 11.45
C THR A 130 -11.91 -0.91 9.95
N LEU A 131 -10.88 -1.60 9.45
CA LEU A 131 -10.62 -1.67 8.01
C LEU A 131 -11.81 -2.24 7.23
N GLY A 132 -12.49 -3.26 7.79
CA GLY A 132 -13.69 -3.83 7.19
C GLY A 132 -14.79 -2.80 6.98
N VAL A 133 -15.00 -1.89 7.94
CA VAL A 133 -15.93 -0.77 7.81
C VAL A 133 -15.40 0.26 6.81
N MET A 134 -14.15 0.71 6.95
CA MET A 134 -13.56 1.74 6.10
C MET A 134 -13.60 1.36 4.61
N ARG A 135 -13.24 0.10 4.27
CA ARG A 135 -13.21 -0.41 2.89
C ARG A 135 -14.56 -0.33 2.19
N LYS A 136 -15.68 -0.45 2.92
CA LYS A 136 -17.04 -0.30 2.36
C LYS A 136 -17.33 1.13 1.91
N HIS A 137 -16.61 2.10 2.47
CA HIS A 137 -16.87 3.54 2.29
C HIS A 137 -15.70 4.28 1.62
N TYR A 138 -14.68 3.59 1.13
CA TYR A 138 -13.60 4.21 0.38
C TYR A 138 -14.09 4.85 -0.91
N HIS A 139 -13.72 6.11 -1.11
CA HIS A 139 -13.91 6.78 -2.38
C HIS A 139 -12.87 6.30 -3.39
N LYS A 140 -13.20 6.31 -4.68
CA LYS A 140 -12.29 5.87 -5.76
C LYS A 140 -10.94 6.58 -5.71
N GLU A 141 -10.97 7.90 -5.52
CA GLU A 141 -9.75 8.70 -5.36
C GLU A 141 -8.90 8.23 -4.17
N LEU A 142 -9.51 7.90 -3.03
CA LEU A 142 -8.75 7.42 -1.88
C LEU A 142 -8.11 6.06 -2.17
N GLN A 143 -8.83 5.15 -2.84
CA GLN A 143 -8.27 3.86 -3.28
C GLN A 143 -7.11 4.02 -4.26
N LEU A 144 -7.17 5.01 -5.16
CA LEU A 144 -6.09 5.28 -6.12
C LEU A 144 -4.82 5.82 -5.44
N ARG A 145 -4.98 6.54 -4.33
CA ARG A 145 -3.87 7.13 -3.55
C ARG A 145 -3.37 6.20 -2.45
N LEU A 146 -4.09 5.11 -2.17
CA LEU A 146 -3.76 4.14 -1.13
C LEU A 146 -2.56 3.28 -1.58
N ARG A 147 -1.41 3.51 -0.94
CA ARG A 147 -0.16 2.77 -1.22
C ARG A 147 -0.03 1.51 -0.41
N LYS A 148 -0.49 1.52 0.84
CA LYS A 148 -0.36 0.39 1.76
C LYS A 148 -1.53 0.36 2.72
N GLU A 149 -2.04 -0.83 2.99
CA GLU A 149 -3.10 -1.06 3.95
C GLU A 149 -2.70 -2.25 4.84
N ILE A 150 -2.74 -2.07 6.15
CA ILE A 150 -2.25 -3.04 7.12
C ILE A 150 -3.33 -3.27 8.19
N ALA A 151 -3.80 -4.51 8.27
CA ALA A 151 -4.77 -4.95 9.27
C ALA A 151 -4.08 -5.26 10.61
N LYS A 152 -3.69 -4.22 11.35
CA LYS A 152 -3.01 -4.33 12.64
C LYS A 152 -3.33 -3.13 13.53
N THR A 153 -3.64 -3.37 14.80
CA THR A 153 -3.75 -2.31 15.82
C THR A 153 -2.36 -1.83 16.20
N LEU A 154 -2.02 -0.57 15.90
CA LEU A 154 -0.74 0.05 16.28
C LEU A 154 -0.90 1.40 17.01
N THR A 155 -2.11 1.77 17.42
CA THR A 155 -2.44 3.09 17.98
C THR A 155 -1.78 3.35 19.34
N ASN A 156 -1.39 2.29 20.05
CA ASN A 156 -0.64 2.34 21.31
C ASN A 156 0.78 1.74 21.17
N SER A 157 1.29 1.66 19.93
CA SER A 157 2.63 1.19 19.64
C SER A 157 3.58 2.36 19.43
N ASP A 158 4.86 2.13 19.66
CA ASP A 158 5.90 3.11 19.38
C ASP A 158 5.98 3.43 17.88
N ILE A 159 6.40 4.65 17.53
CA ILE A 159 6.64 5.08 16.14
C ILE A 159 7.52 4.07 15.41
N GLN A 160 8.54 3.51 16.05
CA GLN A 160 9.40 2.50 15.44
C GLN A 160 8.61 1.26 15.00
N ALA A 161 7.61 0.82 15.77
CA ALA A 161 6.78 -0.34 15.41
C ALA A 161 5.85 -0.04 14.22
N ILE A 162 5.35 1.21 14.14
CA ILE A 162 4.57 1.71 13.00
C ILE A 162 5.45 1.73 11.74
N GLN A 163 6.66 2.29 11.84
CA GLN A 163 7.62 2.35 10.75
C GLN A 163 7.99 0.95 10.25
N ASN A 164 8.31 0.03 11.15
CA ASN A 164 8.65 -1.36 10.80
C ASN A 164 7.51 -2.09 10.09
N SER A 165 6.26 -1.75 10.38
CA SER A 165 5.11 -2.35 9.69
C SER A 165 4.97 -1.82 8.25
N LEU A 166 5.56 -0.65 7.95
CA LEU A 166 5.49 0.01 6.65
C LEU A 166 6.70 -0.23 5.75
N LEU A 167 7.82 -0.70 6.32
CA LEU A 167 8.95 -1.25 5.56
C LEU A 167 8.56 -2.54 4.84
#